data_AF-A0A1Y4H6G1-F1
#
_entry.id   AF-A0A1Y4H6G1-F1
#
_cell.length_a   1.000
_cell.length_b   1.000
_cell.length_c   1.000
_cell.angle_alpha   90.00
_cell.angle_beta   90.00
_cell.angle_gamma   90.00
#
_symmetry.space_group_name_H-M   'P 1'
#
loop_
_entity.id
_entity.type
_entity.pdbx_description
1 polymer ?
#
loop_
_entity_poly.entity_id
_entity_poly.type
_entity_poly.pdbx_seq_one_letter_code
_entity_poly.pdbx_strand_id
1 'polypeptide(L)'
;MHTGQLHYYEKCKIRNVAYADKMEYLSFDVESESGAHLNTISVCNRTVKDDIRKLLSHPTIRLFWAYGMVDVDIWKKNSDVYIIEWSPYDGFACEYEVSEEELKKLLQGN
;
A
#
# COMPACT_ATOMS: atom_id res chain seq x y z
N MET A 1 -15.06 0.61 20.79
CA MET A 1 -14.04 1.69 20.85
C MET A 1 -12.71 1.04 21.12
N HIS A 2 -11.91 0.77 20.10
CA HIS A 2 -10.53 0.32 20.30
C HIS A 2 -9.67 1.59 20.38
N THR A 3 -9.15 1.87 21.58
CA THR A 3 -8.03 2.79 21.75
C THR A 3 -6.83 2.14 21.08
N GLY A 4 -6.62 2.43 19.80
CA GLY A 4 -5.43 2.03 19.06
C GLY A 4 -4.22 2.69 19.69
N GLN A 5 -3.55 1.99 20.58
CA GLN A 5 -2.24 2.39 21.06
C GLN A 5 -1.31 2.34 19.84
N LEU A 6 -0.77 3.50 19.45
CA LEU A 6 0.32 3.55 18.47
C LEU A 6 1.49 2.76 19.06
N HIS A 7 1.68 1.52 18.61
CA HIS A 7 2.83 0.70 18.99
C HIS A 7 4.06 1.27 18.29
N TYR A 8 4.75 2.19 18.96
CA TYR A 8 6.07 2.62 18.54
C TYR A 8 7.07 1.49 18.83
N TYR A 9 7.69 0.91 17.80
CA TYR A 9 8.77 -0.05 17.97
C TYR A 9 10.03 0.69 18.41
N GLU A 10 10.27 0.76 19.72
CA GLU A 10 11.50 1.33 20.28
C GLU A 10 12.58 0.26 20.39
N LYS A 11 13.82 0.62 20.00
CA LYS A 11 15.02 -0.25 20.12
C LYS A 11 14.86 -1.63 19.47
N CYS A 12 14.14 -1.71 18.35
CA CYS A 12 13.97 -2.93 17.59
C CYS A 12 15.08 -3.15 16.54
N LYS A 13 15.17 -4.37 16.03
CA LYS A 13 16.03 -4.78 14.92
C LYS A 13 15.15 -5.30 13.79
N ILE A 14 15.53 -5.01 12.54
CA ILE A 14 14.93 -5.62 11.36
C ILE A 14 15.77 -6.83 10.95
N ARG A 15 15.12 -7.99 10.73
CA ARG A 15 15.75 -9.25 10.34
C ARG A 15 14.94 -9.95 9.25
N ASN A 16 15.53 -11.00 8.68
CA ASN A 16 14.87 -11.90 7.72
C ASN A 16 14.17 -11.18 6.57
N VAL A 17 14.83 -10.16 6.01
CA VAL A 17 14.34 -9.42 4.85
C VAL A 17 14.27 -10.38 3.66
N ALA A 18 13.06 -10.69 3.21
CA ALA A 18 12.80 -11.64 2.14
C ALA A 18 11.93 -10.99 1.06
N TYR A 19 12.27 -11.26 -0.19
CA TYR A 19 11.44 -10.91 -1.34
C TYR A 19 10.91 -12.21 -1.96
N ALA A 20 9.59 -12.30 -2.11
CA ALA A 20 8.95 -13.44 -2.76
C ALA A 20 8.34 -13.00 -4.10
N ASP A 21 8.91 -13.49 -5.21
CA ASP A 21 8.51 -13.17 -6.59
C ASP A 21 7.00 -13.38 -6.86
N LYS A 22 6.34 -14.24 -6.09
CA LYS A 22 4.93 -14.59 -6.30
C LYS A 22 3.93 -13.58 -5.78
N MET A 23 4.33 -12.69 -4.87
CA MET A 23 3.41 -11.72 -4.27
C MET A 23 3.89 -10.25 -4.39
N GLU A 24 5.08 -10.01 -4.96
CA GLU A 24 5.65 -8.67 -5.14
C GLU A 24 5.74 -7.86 -3.81
N TYR A 25 5.86 -8.55 -2.68
CA TYR A 25 6.07 -7.94 -1.36
C TYR A 25 7.49 -8.20 -0.85
N LEU A 26 8.04 -7.20 -0.17
CA LEU A 26 9.20 -7.31 0.69
C LEU A 26 8.68 -7.55 2.11
N SER A 27 9.01 -8.70 2.69
CA SER A 27 8.67 -9.02 4.08
C SER A 27 9.90 -8.93 4.97
N PHE A 28 9.73 -8.51 6.21
CA PHE A 28 10.79 -8.51 7.20
C PHE A 28 10.25 -8.65 8.62
N ASP A 29 11.06 -9.26 9.48
CA ASP A 29 10.74 -9.43 10.89
C ASP A 29 11.24 -8.23 11.69
N VAL A 30 10.42 -7.76 12.62
CA VAL A 30 10.79 -6.81 13.66
C VAL A 30 11.05 -7.61 14.94
N GLU A 31 12.26 -7.50 15.47
CA GLU A 31 12.67 -8.13 16.72
C GLU A 31 12.98 -7.07 17.79
N SER A 32 12.82 -7.42 19.06
CA SER A 32 13.32 -6.60 20.17
C SER A 32 14.85 -6.53 20.16
N GLU A 33 15.42 -5.64 20.99
CA GLU A 33 16.87 -5.59 21.20
C GLU A 33 17.45 -6.96 21.63
N SER A 34 16.69 -7.72 22.43
CA SER A 34 17.03 -9.06 22.91
C SER A 34 16.86 -10.17 21.87
N GLY A 35 16.33 -9.87 20.67
CA GLY A 35 16.10 -10.85 19.60
C GLY A 35 14.77 -11.59 19.70
N ALA A 36 13.83 -11.14 20.52
CA ALA A 36 12.48 -11.70 20.55
C ALA A 36 11.68 -11.16 19.35
N HIS A 37 11.03 -12.03 18.59
CA HIS A 37 10.15 -11.62 17.49
C HIS A 37 8.99 -10.78 18.04
N LEU A 38 8.80 -9.59 17.47
CA LEU A 38 7.72 -8.67 17.81
C LEU A 38 6.63 -8.67 16.75
N ASN A 39 7.00 -8.64 15.47
CA ASN A 39 6.03 -8.64 14.37
C ASN A 39 6.68 -9.03 13.02
N THR A 40 5.87 -9.42 12.04
CA THR A 40 6.26 -9.54 10.63
C THR A 40 5.59 -8.42 9.84
N ILE A 41 6.37 -7.60 9.14
CA ILE A 41 5.86 -6.54 8.28
C ILE A 41 6.04 -6.96 6.82
N SER A 42 5.01 -6.78 5.99
CA SER A 42 5.09 -6.95 4.54
C SER A 42 4.77 -5.63 3.86
N VAL A 43 5.66 -5.17 2.97
CA VAL A 43 5.48 -3.94 2.19
C VAL A 43 5.46 -4.25 0.71
N CYS A 44 4.59 -3.57 -0.04
CA CYS A 44 4.53 -3.71 -1.50
C CYS A 44 5.87 -3.25 -2.09
N ASN A 45 6.56 -4.15 -2.80
CA ASN A 45 7.87 -3.91 -3.39
C ASN A 45 7.74 -3.80 -4.91
N ARG A 46 6.88 -2.87 -5.33
CA ARG A 46 6.62 -2.53 -6.73
C ARG A 46 6.68 -1.04 -6.94
N THR A 47 6.87 -0.65 -8.19
CA THR A 47 6.75 0.76 -8.57
C THR A 47 5.29 1.13 -8.78
N VAL A 48 4.91 2.34 -8.34
CA VAL A 48 3.61 2.97 -8.63
C VAL A 48 3.26 2.91 -10.12
N LYS A 49 4.29 3.04 -10.97
CA LYS A 49 4.15 3.00 -12.42
C LYS A 49 3.65 1.65 -12.92
N ASP A 50 4.15 0.55 -12.37
CA ASP A 50 3.75 -0.80 -12.78
C ASP A 50 2.35 -1.15 -12.29
N ASP A 51 1.99 -0.70 -11.10
CA ASP A 51 0.64 -0.85 -10.54
C ASP A 51 -0.40 -0.11 -11.39
N ILE A 52 -0.20 1.17 -11.70
CA ILE A 52 -1.12 1.92 -12.56
C ILE A 52 -1.18 1.32 -13.98
N ARG A 53 -0.07 0.81 -14.54
CA ARG A 53 -0.10 0.10 -15.83
C ARG A 53 -0.99 -1.15 -15.76
N LYS A 54 -0.86 -1.96 -14.71
CA LYS A 54 -1.71 -3.15 -14.49
C LYS A 54 -3.18 -2.73 -14.41
N LEU A 55 -3.49 -1.68 -13.66
CA LEU A 55 -4.83 -1.10 -13.57
C LEU A 55 -5.42 -0.65 -14.91
N LEU A 56 -4.62 0.03 -15.74
CA LEU A 56 -5.05 0.46 -17.08
C LEU A 56 -5.27 -0.73 -18.03
N SER A 57 -4.42 -1.75 -17.94
CA SER A 57 -4.56 -2.97 -18.77
C SER A 57 -5.75 -3.85 -18.36
N HIS A 58 -6.10 -3.81 -17.07
CA HIS A 58 -7.20 -4.58 -16.49
C HIS A 58 -7.99 -3.68 -15.54
N PRO A 59 -8.89 -2.85 -16.10
CA PRO A 59 -9.79 -1.95 -15.39
C PRO A 59 -10.36 -2.45 -14.06
N THR A 60 -10.74 -3.71 -13.97
CA THR A 60 -11.44 -4.27 -12.81
C THR A 60 -10.53 -4.59 -11.62
N ILE A 61 -9.22 -4.36 -11.71
CA ILE A 61 -8.25 -4.64 -10.63
C ILE A 61 -8.34 -3.56 -9.53
N ARG A 62 -8.34 -3.98 -8.27
CA ARG A 62 -8.06 -3.12 -7.09
C ARG A 62 -6.60 -3.27 -6.70
N LEU A 63 -5.94 -2.16 -6.42
CA LEU A 63 -4.54 -2.10 -6.00
C LEU A 63 -4.43 -1.43 -4.65
N PHE A 64 -3.49 -1.88 -3.83
CA PHE A 64 -3.29 -1.43 -2.45
C PHE A 64 -1.84 -0.96 -2.28
N TRP A 65 -1.63 0.24 -1.73
CA TRP A 65 -0.31 0.79 -1.43
C TRP A 65 -0.09 0.93 0.07
N ALA A 66 0.96 0.27 0.56
CA ALA A 66 1.28 0.20 1.98
C ALA A 66 2.26 1.31 2.46
N TYR A 67 2.50 2.37 1.67
CA TYR A 67 3.51 3.37 2.04
C TYR A 67 2.97 4.37 3.08
N GLY A 68 3.24 4.08 4.36
CA GLY A 68 3.18 5.08 5.44
C GLY A 68 2.01 5.00 6.43
N MET A 69 1.42 3.82 6.65
CA MET A 69 0.28 3.59 7.59
C MET A 69 -1.07 4.21 7.19
N VAL A 70 -1.31 4.43 5.90
CA VAL A 70 -2.64 4.63 5.35
C VAL A 70 -2.80 3.66 4.20
N ASP A 71 -3.74 2.72 4.30
CA ASP A 71 -4.09 1.81 3.22
C ASP A 71 -4.70 2.66 2.09
N VAL A 72 -3.97 2.81 0.98
CA VAL A 72 -4.42 3.57 -0.19
C VAL A 72 -4.80 2.58 -1.28
N ASP A 73 -6.05 2.63 -1.68
CA ASP A 73 -6.65 1.74 -2.66
C ASP A 73 -7.00 2.45 -3.94
N ILE A 74 -6.67 1.85 -5.08
CA ILE A 74 -7.02 2.38 -6.39
C ILE A 74 -7.79 1.34 -7.19
N TRP A 75 -8.97 1.71 -7.69
CA TRP A 75 -9.83 0.81 -8.45
C TRP A 75 -10.65 1.59 -9.51
N LYS A 76 -11.10 0.90 -10.58
CA LYS A 76 -11.90 1.55 -11.64
C LYS A 76 -13.39 1.49 -11.31
N LYS A 77 -14.05 2.65 -11.35
CA LYS A 77 -15.51 2.77 -11.12
C LYS A 77 -16.32 2.58 -12.38
N ASN A 78 -15.87 3.11 -13.52
CA ASN A 78 -16.51 2.98 -14.83
C ASN A 78 -15.49 3.21 -15.95
N SER A 79 -15.91 3.31 -17.23
CA SER A 79 -15.00 3.37 -18.38
C SER A 79 -13.90 4.43 -18.30
N ASP A 80 -14.13 5.55 -17.62
CA ASP A 80 -13.25 6.72 -17.67
C ASP A 80 -12.85 7.25 -16.29
N VAL A 81 -13.38 6.67 -15.20
CA VAL A 81 -13.19 7.14 -13.82
C VAL A 81 -12.57 6.06 -12.94
N TYR A 82 -11.52 6.46 -12.22
CA TYR A 82 -10.87 5.72 -11.15
C TYR A 82 -11.15 6.36 -9.80
N ILE A 83 -11.17 5.54 -8.76
CA ILE A 83 -11.27 5.98 -7.37
C ILE A 83 -9.93 5.72 -6.69
N ILE A 84 -9.40 6.75 -6.02
CA ILE A 84 -8.33 6.64 -5.04
C ILE A 84 -8.99 6.75 -3.66
N GLU A 85 -9.03 5.65 -2.94
CA GLU A 85 -9.60 5.51 -1.61
C GLU A 85 -8.47 5.46 -0.57
N TRP A 86 -8.62 6.11 0.56
CA TRP A 86 -7.68 5.95 1.68
C TRP A 86 -8.39 6.11 3.02
N SER A 87 -7.98 5.30 4.00
CA SER A 87 -8.59 5.31 5.32
C SER A 87 -7.58 5.76 6.39
N PRO A 88 -7.60 7.03 6.83
CA PRO A 88 -6.64 7.52 7.83
C PRO A 88 -6.84 6.92 9.23
N TYR A 89 -8.02 6.33 9.51
CA TYR A 89 -8.31 5.54 10.72
C TYR A 89 -9.57 4.69 10.52
N ASP A 90 -9.78 3.71 11.41
CA ASP A 90 -10.89 2.76 11.32
C ASP A 90 -12.27 3.44 11.23
N GLY A 91 -13.05 3.04 10.23
CA GLY A 91 -14.43 3.51 10.02
C GLY A 91 -14.54 4.83 9.26
N PHE A 92 -13.44 5.39 8.76
CA PHE A 92 -13.45 6.58 7.91
C PHE A 92 -12.63 6.37 6.64
N ALA A 93 -13.28 6.51 5.48
CA ALA A 93 -12.66 6.43 4.17
C ALA A 93 -12.83 7.76 3.43
N CYS A 94 -11.75 8.23 2.82
CA CYS A 94 -11.76 9.30 1.84
C CYS A 94 -11.70 8.68 0.45
N GLU A 95 -12.51 9.18 -0.47
CA GLU A 95 -12.48 8.78 -1.88
C GLU A 95 -12.23 10.01 -2.75
N TYR A 96 -11.41 9.84 -3.78
CA TYR A 96 -11.18 10.84 -4.81
C TYR A 96 -11.36 10.24 -6.19
N GLU A 97 -12.28 10.82 -6.98
CA GLU A 97 -12.45 10.43 -8.38
C GLU A 97 -11.39 11.09 -9.25
N VAL A 98 -10.70 10.31 -10.08
CA VAL A 98 -9.72 10.77 -11.05
C VAL A 98 -10.02 10.18 -12.41
N SER A 99 -9.93 10.99 -13.47
CA SER A 99 -10.14 10.49 -14.83
C SER A 99 -8.96 9.62 -15.29
N GLU A 100 -9.22 8.72 -16.24
CA GLU A 100 -8.16 7.92 -16.87
C GLU A 100 -7.07 8.81 -17.51
N GLU A 101 -7.46 9.97 -18.06
CA GLU A 101 -6.51 10.91 -18.65
C GLU A 101 -5.58 11.53 -17.61
N GLU A 102 -6.13 12.00 -16.49
CA GLU A 102 -5.33 12.57 -15.39
C GLU A 102 -4.41 11.51 -14.77
N LEU A 103 -4.91 10.29 -14.61
CA LEU A 103 -4.09 9.17 -14.13
C LEU A 103 -2.94 8.85 -15.10
N LYS A 104 -3.15 8.98 -16.41
CA LYS A 104 -2.09 8.81 -17.43
C LYS A 104 -1.06 9.92 -17.40
N LYS A 105 -1.43 11.17 -17.07
CA LYS A 105 -0.47 12.28 -16.89
C LYS A 105 0.49 11.97 -15.75
N LEU A 106 0.00 11.44 -14.62
CA LEU A 106 0.83 11.00 -13.49
C LEU A 106 1.88 9.94 -13.87
N LEU A 107 1.60 9.09 -14.86
CA LEU A 107 2.51 8.03 -15.34
C LEU A 107 3.68 8.52 -16.17
N GLN A 108 3.47 9.62 -16.91
CA GLN A 108 4.45 10.08 -17.88
C GLN A 108 5.58 10.85 -17.21
N GLY A 109 5.36 11.34 -15.98
CA GLY A 109 6.23 12.29 -15.31
C GLY A 109 6.22 13.59 -16.12
N ASN A 110 5.78 14.69 -15.51
CA ASN A 110 6.04 15.99 -16.13
C ASN A 110 7.53 16.19 -16.34
#